data_AF-A0A258JVZ5-F1
#
_entry.id   AF-A0A258JVZ5-F1
#
_cell.length_a   1.000
_cell.length_b   1.000
_cell.length_c   1.000
_cell.angle_alpha   90.00
_cell.angle_beta   90.00
_cell.angle_gamma   90.00
#
_symmetry.space_group_name_H-M   'P 1'
#
loop_
_entity.id
_entity.type
_entity.pdbx_description
1 polymer ?
#
loop_
_entity_poly.entity_id
_entity_poly.type
_entity_poly.pdbx_seq_one_letter_code
_entity_poly.pdbx_strand_id
1 'polypeptide(L)'
;MSQINKLKIFNDPIYGFITIPNALIYDLIQHPYFQRLRRITQMGLSYLVYPGANHTRFHHALGCMHLMQKAVDVLRFKEVSISEEEENALYIAILLHDIGHGPFSHAMEKSIVEDVHHEEISLLFMKQLNVEFEGK
;
A
#
# COMPACT_ATOMS: atom_id res chain seq x y z
N MET A 1 18.93 -23.47 -4.42
CA MET A 1 18.04 -23.74 -3.27
C MET A 1 17.22 -22.48 -3.03
N SER A 2 15.96 -22.44 -3.47
CA SER A 2 15.09 -21.31 -3.11
C SER A 2 14.81 -21.42 -1.61
N GLN A 3 15.38 -20.50 -0.83
CA GLN A 3 14.97 -20.36 0.55
C GLN A 3 13.48 -20.01 0.52
N ILE A 4 12.65 -20.90 1.06
CA ILE A 4 11.25 -20.59 1.36
C ILE A 4 11.31 -19.40 2.30
N ASN A 5 11.05 -18.22 1.75
CA ASN A 5 11.03 -16.96 2.48
C ASN A 5 10.00 -17.16 3.60
N LYS A 6 10.43 -17.03 4.86
CA LYS A 6 9.49 -16.92 5.99
C LYS A 6 8.59 -15.74 5.66
N LEU A 7 7.41 -16.00 5.11
CA LEU A 7 6.45 -14.96 4.73
C LEU A 7 6.28 -14.07 5.96
N LYS A 8 6.75 -12.82 5.84
CA LYS A 8 6.83 -11.95 7.01
C LYS A 8 5.42 -11.58 7.43
N ILE A 9 5.20 -11.60 8.74
CA ILE A 9 3.94 -11.21 9.36
C ILE A 9 4.14 -9.83 9.96
N PHE A 10 3.24 -8.90 9.67
CA PHE A 10 3.14 -7.64 10.39
C PHE A 10 2.12 -7.78 11.52
N ASN A 11 2.45 -7.24 12.69
CA ASN A 11 1.49 -7.06 13.77
C ASN A 11 0.84 -5.68 13.64
N ASP A 12 -0.45 -5.67 13.38
CA ASP A 12 -1.26 -4.49 13.20
C ASP A 12 -2.33 -4.41 14.31
N PRO A 13 -2.46 -3.27 15.02
CA PRO A 13 -3.40 -3.17 16.14
C PRO A 13 -4.88 -3.15 15.73
N ILE A 14 -5.19 -2.95 14.44
CA ILE A 14 -6.56 -2.91 13.92
C ILE A 14 -6.97 -4.30 13.42
N TYR A 15 -6.11 -4.96 12.64
CA TYR A 15 -6.44 -6.23 11.97
C TYR A 15 -5.73 -7.46 12.55
N GLY A 16 -4.85 -7.28 13.54
CA GLY A 16 -4.03 -8.35 14.09
C GLY A 16 -2.88 -8.71 13.16
N PHE A 17 -2.76 -9.99 12.79
CA PHE A 17 -1.65 -10.44 11.95
C PHE A 17 -1.95 -10.24 10.47
N ILE A 18 -1.13 -9.44 9.80
CA ILE A 18 -1.16 -9.24 8.35
C ILE A 18 -0.06 -10.09 7.72
N THR A 19 -0.46 -11.11 6.95
CA THR A 19 0.44 -11.96 6.16
C THR A 19 0.75 -11.30 4.82
N ILE A 20 2.01 -11.37 4.41
CA ILE A 20 2.44 -10.95 3.07
C ILE A 20 2.25 -12.13 2.10
N PRO A 21 1.50 -11.97 0.99
CA PRO A 21 1.05 -13.09 0.17
C PRO A 21 2.18 -13.72 -0.66
N ASN A 22 3.14 -12.93 -1.15
CA ASN A 22 4.22 -13.44 -2.01
C ASN A 22 5.49 -12.56 -1.96
N ALA A 23 6.54 -13.01 -2.65
CA ALA A 23 7.84 -12.34 -2.68
C ALA A 23 7.79 -10.96 -3.36
N LEU A 24 7.02 -10.80 -4.44
CA LEU A 24 6.92 -9.52 -5.15
C LEU A 24 6.29 -8.44 -4.27
N ILE A 25 5.19 -8.75 -3.59
CA ILE A 25 4.57 -7.84 -2.61
C ILE A 25 5.53 -7.52 -1.48
N TYR A 26 6.30 -8.51 -1.00
CA TYR A 26 7.33 -8.27 0.00
C TYR A 26 8.38 -7.27 -0.48
N ASP A 27 8.89 -7.45 -1.69
CA ASP A 27 9.92 -6.59 -2.29
C ASP A 27 9.39 -5.17 -2.53
N LEU A 28 8.16 -5.03 -3.01
CA LEU A 28 7.46 -3.73 -3.12
C LEU A 28 7.34 -3.04 -1.76
N ILE A 29 6.99 -3.78 -0.69
CA ILE A 29 6.94 -3.24 0.66
C ILE A 29 8.33 -2.76 1.10
N GLN A 30 9.40 -3.50 0.82
CA GLN A 30 10.76 -3.11 1.19
C GLN A 30 11.30 -1.93 0.36
N HIS A 31 10.71 -1.66 -0.81
CA HIS A 31 11.20 -0.63 -1.72
C HIS A 31 11.24 0.77 -1.07
N PRO A 32 12.29 1.58 -1.30
CA PRO A 32 12.41 2.93 -0.70
C PRO A 32 11.19 3.84 -0.94
N TYR A 33 10.57 3.76 -2.12
CA TYR A 33 9.36 4.54 -2.42
C TYR A 33 8.21 4.21 -1.48
N PHE A 34 8.01 2.93 -1.16
CA PHE A 34 6.97 2.49 -0.24
C PHE A 34 7.37 2.74 1.22
N GLN A 35 8.62 2.47 1.61
CA GLN A 35 9.14 2.75 2.96
C GLN A 35 9.06 4.24 3.34
N ARG A 36 9.04 5.14 2.36
CA ARG A 36 8.78 6.58 2.57
C ARG A 36 7.47 6.83 3.31
N LEU A 37 6.44 6.03 3.05
CA LEU A 37 5.11 6.20 3.63
C LEU A 37 5.10 6.09 5.16
N ARG A 38 6.14 5.51 5.77
CA ARG A 38 6.32 5.50 7.25
C ARG A 38 6.49 6.88 7.86
N ARG A 39 6.80 7.90 7.05
CA ARG A 39 7.04 9.28 7.49
C ARG A 39 5.90 10.23 7.08
N ILE A 40 4.84 9.70 6.48
CA ILE A 40 3.70 10.48 6.01
C ILE A 40 2.49 10.08 6.84
N THR A 41 2.01 11.01 7.66
CA THR A 41 0.80 10.82 8.47
C THR A 41 -0.43 10.70 7.58
N GLN A 42 -1.35 9.80 7.93
CA GLN A 42 -2.59 9.64 7.16
C GLN A 42 -3.41 10.94 7.17
N MET A 43 -3.62 11.49 8.37
CA MET A 43 -4.51 12.63 8.60
C MET A 43 -3.77 13.98 8.63
N GLY A 44 -2.63 14.10 7.93
CA GLY A 44 -1.87 15.34 7.87
C GLY A 44 -1.51 15.88 9.28
N LEU A 45 -2.00 17.06 9.63
CA LEU A 45 -1.72 17.74 10.91
C LEU A 45 -2.73 17.40 12.03
N SER A 46 -3.69 16.50 11.81
CA SER A 46 -4.70 16.17 12.84
C SER A 46 -4.11 15.65 14.15
N TYR A 47 -2.89 15.13 14.16
CA TYR A 47 -2.19 14.72 15.38
C TYR A 47 -1.96 15.87 16.37
N LEU A 48 -2.01 17.13 15.91
CA LEU A 48 -1.93 18.33 16.77
C LEU A 48 -3.19 18.55 17.61
N VAL A 49 -4.32 17.99 17.20
CA VAL A 49 -5.62 18.07 17.91
C VAL A 49 -5.96 16.73 18.55
N TYR A 50 -5.71 15.62 17.84
CA TYR A 50 -5.98 14.26 18.27
C TYR A 50 -4.67 13.50 18.46
N PRO A 51 -4.11 13.42 19.69
CA PRO A 51 -2.77 12.89 19.92
C PRO A 51 -2.63 11.40 19.58
N GLY A 52 -3.73 10.66 19.37
CA GLY A 52 -3.70 9.28 18.87
C GLY A 52 -3.59 9.14 17.34
N ALA A 53 -3.77 10.22 16.57
CA ALA A 53 -3.79 10.20 15.10
C ALA A 53 -2.38 10.16 14.47
N ASN A 54 -1.48 9.31 14.99
CA ASN A 54 -0.10 9.15 14.51
C ASN A 54 0.06 8.06 13.43
N HIS A 55 -1.03 7.42 13.01
CA HIS A 55 -0.96 6.39 11.98
C HIS A 55 -0.51 6.99 10.64
N THR A 56 0.24 6.19 9.89
CA THR A 56 0.91 6.61 8.66
C THR A 56 0.26 5.94 7.47
N ARG A 57 0.53 6.48 6.28
CA ARG A 57 0.09 5.85 5.02
C ARG A 57 0.65 4.45 4.83
N PHE A 58 1.79 4.15 5.44
CA PHE A 58 2.35 2.80 5.47
C PHE A 58 1.42 1.83 6.21
N HIS A 59 0.92 2.20 7.38
CA HIS A 59 -0.04 1.36 8.13
C HIS A 59 -1.33 1.17 7.32
N HIS A 60 -1.84 2.26 6.74
CA HIS A 60 -3.04 2.22 5.91
C HIS A 60 -2.90 1.27 4.72
N ALA A 61 -1.83 1.40 3.94
CA ALA A 61 -1.60 0.56 2.76
C ALA A 61 -1.50 -0.94 3.10
N LEU A 62 -0.82 -1.29 4.22
CA LEU A 62 -0.79 -2.67 4.70
C LEU A 62 -2.18 -3.17 5.11
N GLY A 63 -2.95 -2.35 5.82
CA GLY A 63 -4.34 -2.66 6.19
C GLY A 63 -5.24 -2.87 4.98
N CYS A 64 -5.14 -2.01 3.96
CA CYS A 64 -5.92 -2.17 2.73
C CYS A 64 -5.54 -3.44 1.95
N MET A 65 -4.26 -3.79 1.90
CA MET A 65 -3.80 -5.05 1.31
C MET A 65 -4.30 -6.27 2.08
N HIS A 66 -4.35 -6.21 3.41
CA HIS A 66 -5.00 -7.25 4.22
C HIS A 66 -6.50 -7.40 3.89
N LEU A 67 -7.23 -6.28 3.82
CA LEU A 67 -8.66 -6.31 3.50
C LEU A 67 -8.92 -6.79 2.07
N MET A 68 -8.03 -6.47 1.12
CA MET A 68 -8.13 -6.98 -0.25
C MET A 68 -7.97 -8.50 -0.31
N GLN A 69 -7.03 -9.08 0.45
CA GLN A 69 -6.93 -10.55 0.58
C GLN A 69 -8.27 -11.15 1.04
N LYS A 70 -8.88 -10.57 2.08
CA LYS A 70 -10.20 -11.01 2.57
C LYS A 70 -11.30 -10.83 1.53
N ALA A 71 -11.28 -9.75 0.75
CA ALA A 71 -12.26 -9.51 -0.30
C ALA A 71 -12.14 -10.55 -1.43
N VAL A 72 -10.93 -10.85 -1.89
CA VAL A 72 -10.66 -11.90 -2.90
C VAL A 72 -11.13 -13.26 -2.39
N ASP A 73 -10.81 -13.62 -1.15
CA ASP A 73 -11.24 -14.88 -0.52
C ASP A 73 -12.78 -15.01 -0.53
N VAL A 74 -13.48 -13.95 -0.12
CA VAL A 74 -14.95 -13.94 -0.06
C VAL A 74 -15.58 -14.01 -1.45
N LEU A 75 -15.00 -13.34 -2.44
CA LEU A 75 -15.49 -13.38 -3.82
C LEU A 75 -15.32 -14.77 -4.43
N ARG A 76 -14.16 -15.41 -4.24
CA ARG A 76 -13.93 -16.80 -4.67
C ARG A 76 -14.85 -17.78 -3.97
N PHE A 77 -15.08 -17.61 -2.66
CA PHE A 77 -16.04 -18.41 -1.92
C PHE A 77 -17.47 -18.32 -2.49
N LYS A 78 -17.83 -17.16 -3.07
CA LYS A 78 -19.10 -16.93 -3.77
C LYS A 78 -19.06 -17.31 -5.25
N GLU A 79 -18.09 -18.11 -5.66
CA GLU A 79 -17.93 -18.60 -7.04
C GLU A 79 -17.68 -17.50 -8.09
N VAL A 80 -17.20 -16.32 -7.67
CA VAL A 80 -16.68 -15.31 -8.60
C VAL A 80 -15.27 -15.73 -9.04
N SER A 81 -15.08 -15.87 -10.35
CA SER A 81 -13.79 -16.22 -10.94
C SER A 81 -12.80 -15.05 -10.81
N ILE A 82 -11.66 -15.30 -10.15
CA ILE A 82 -10.52 -14.38 -10.02
C ILE A 82 -9.26 -15.21 -10.20
N SER A 83 -8.53 -15.00 -11.29
CA SER A 83 -7.26 -15.67 -11.58
C SER A 83 -6.16 -15.29 -10.57
N GLU A 84 -5.08 -16.07 -10.53
CA GLU A 84 -3.91 -15.72 -9.71
C GLU A 84 -3.25 -14.42 -10.16
N GLU A 85 -3.27 -14.13 -11.46
CA GLU A 85 -2.76 -12.89 -12.05
C GLU A 85 -3.59 -11.68 -11.62
N GLU A 86 -4.92 -11.78 -11.69
CA GLU A 86 -5.84 -10.73 -11.22
C GLU A 86 -5.73 -10.51 -9.71
N GLU A 87 -5.64 -11.59 -8.92
CA GLU A 87 -5.42 -11.50 -7.48
C GLU A 87 -4.13 -10.73 -7.17
N ASN A 88 -3.02 -11.11 -7.80
CA ASN A 88 -1.75 -10.44 -7.57
C ASN A 88 -1.79 -8.98 -8.00
N ALA A 89 -2.41 -8.68 -9.14
CA ALA A 89 -2.62 -7.31 -9.60
C ALA A 89 -3.47 -6.48 -8.63
N LEU A 90 -4.53 -7.06 -8.05
CA LEU A 90 -5.36 -6.40 -7.04
C LEU A 90 -4.55 -6.07 -5.78
N TYR A 91 -3.70 -7.00 -5.32
CA TYR A 91 -2.84 -6.76 -4.14
C TYR A 91 -1.79 -5.69 -4.39
N ILE A 92 -1.18 -5.66 -5.58
CA ILE A 92 -0.22 -4.61 -5.96
C ILE A 92 -0.94 -3.27 -6.07
N ALA A 93 -2.08 -3.22 -6.75
CA ALA A 93 -2.84 -2.00 -6.97
C ALA A 93 -3.26 -1.36 -5.63
N ILE A 94 -3.83 -2.15 -4.72
CA ILE A 94 -4.28 -1.62 -3.43
C ILE A 94 -3.10 -1.24 -2.51
N LEU A 95 -1.97 -1.93 -2.62
CA LEU A 95 -0.78 -1.58 -1.86
C LEU A 95 -0.23 -0.22 -2.32
N LEU A 96 -0.20 0.03 -3.63
CA LEU A 96 0.44 1.20 -4.22
C LEU A 96 -0.50 2.39 -4.42
N HIS A 97 -1.82 2.27 -4.23
CA HIS A 97 -2.79 3.31 -4.57
C HIS A 97 -2.43 4.70 -3.98
N ASP A 98 -1.92 4.70 -2.76
CA ASP A 98 -1.59 5.91 -1.97
C ASP A 98 -0.11 6.31 -2.01
N ILE A 99 0.72 5.65 -2.84
CA ILE A 99 2.18 5.84 -2.82
C ILE A 99 2.63 7.25 -3.23
N GLY A 100 1.79 7.95 -4.00
CA GLY A 100 2.02 9.31 -4.51
C GLY A 100 1.88 10.41 -3.47
N HIS A 101 1.32 10.13 -2.29
CA HIS A 101 1.11 11.19 -1.30
C HIS A 101 2.40 11.82 -0.78
N GLY A 102 2.45 13.15 -0.81
CA GLY A 102 3.50 13.95 -0.20
C GLY A 102 3.32 14.15 1.32
N PRO A 103 4.26 14.87 1.97
CA PRO A 103 4.06 15.34 3.34
C PRO A 103 2.80 16.22 3.43
N PHE A 104 2.16 16.26 4.60
CA PHE A 104 0.92 17.01 4.85
C PHE A 104 -0.31 16.58 4.03
N SER A 105 -0.25 15.46 3.30
CA SER A 105 -1.39 14.88 2.57
C SER A 105 -2.07 15.92 1.66
N HIS A 106 -3.40 16.00 1.69
CA HIS A 106 -4.19 16.94 0.88
C HIS A 106 -3.91 18.42 1.15
N ALA A 107 -3.28 18.78 2.27
CA ALA A 107 -2.89 20.17 2.51
C ALA A 107 -1.83 20.63 1.49
N MET A 108 -0.95 19.72 1.04
CA MET A 108 0.07 20.03 0.04
C MET A 108 -0.54 20.25 -1.35
N GLU A 109 -1.48 19.40 -1.76
CA GLU A 109 -2.18 19.50 -3.06
C GLU A 109 -2.95 20.80 -3.22
N LYS A 110 -3.52 21.32 -2.12
CA LYS A 110 -4.36 22.52 -2.16
C LYS A 110 -3.60 23.83 -1.92
N SER A 111 -2.34 23.77 -1.49
CA SER A 111 -1.64 24.97 -0.98
C SER A 111 -0.24 25.17 -1.53
N ILE A 112 0.42 24.12 -2.05
CA ILE A 112 1.84 24.18 -2.46
C ILE A 112 2.02 23.74 -3.91
N VAL A 113 1.35 22.66 -4.31
CA VAL A 113 1.43 22.12 -5.67
C VAL A 113 0.00 22.03 -6.21
N GLU A 114 -0.51 23.18 -6.63
CA GLU A 114 -1.82 23.28 -7.27
C GLU A 114 -1.82 22.46 -8.58
N ASP A 115 -2.96 21.84 -8.88
CA ASP A 115 -3.20 21.01 -10.07
C ASP A 115 -2.34 19.74 -10.21
N VAL A 116 -1.66 19.28 -9.13
CA VAL A 116 -1.00 17.98 -9.10
C VAL A 116 -1.66 17.07 -8.07
N HIS A 117 -2.37 16.08 -8.57
CA HIS A 117 -3.07 15.07 -7.77
C HIS A 117 -2.12 13.94 -7.34
N HIS A 118 -2.21 13.48 -6.09
CA HIS A 118 -1.41 12.36 -5.60
C HIS A 118 -1.61 11.10 -6.43
N GLU A 119 -2.77 10.91 -7.05
CA GLU A 119 -3.07 9.79 -7.96
C GLU A 119 -2.16 9.81 -9.20
N GLU A 120 -1.86 11.00 -9.74
CA GLU A 120 -0.93 11.14 -10.87
C GLU A 120 0.50 10.80 -10.44
N ILE A 121 0.90 11.23 -9.25
CA ILE A 121 2.21 10.90 -8.66
C ILE A 121 2.28 9.39 -8.35
N SER A 122 1.20 8.79 -7.85
CA SER A 122 1.11 7.34 -7.63
C SER A 122 1.35 6.60 -8.93
N LEU A 123 0.73 7.03 -10.03
CA LEU A 123 0.95 6.43 -11.35
C LEU A 123 2.40 6.58 -11.82
N LEU A 124 3.07 7.71 -11.55
CA LEU A 124 4.50 7.88 -11.86
C LEU A 124 5.38 6.89 -11.07
N PHE A 125 5.13 6.73 -9.77
CA PHE A 125 5.81 5.72 -8.96
C PHE A 125 5.55 4.31 -9.48
N MET A 126 4.30 3.97 -9.81
CA MET A 126 3.94 2.66 -10.34
C MET A 126 4.62 2.37 -11.68
N LYS A 127 4.69 3.35 -12.59
CA LYS A 127 5.43 3.21 -13.86
C LYS A 127 6.92 3.00 -13.64
N GLN A 128 7.53 3.75 -12.72
CA GLN A 128 8.94 3.59 -12.39
C GLN A 128 9.24 2.22 -11.77
N LEU A 129 8.40 1.78 -10.82
CA LEU A 129 8.49 0.44 -10.24
C LEU A 129 8.30 -0.64 -11.31
N ASN A 130 7.35 -0.48 -12.22
CA ASN A 130 7.12 -1.44 -13.30
C ASN A 130 8.36 -1.62 -14.19
N VAL A 131 9.12 -0.54 -14.44
CA VAL A 131 10.41 -0.62 -15.15
C VAL A 131 11.46 -1.37 -14.32
N GLU A 132 11.58 -1.05 -13.02
CA GLU A 132 12.57 -1.66 -12.13
C GLU A 132 12.32 -3.16 -11.88
N PHE A 133 11.05 -3.55 -11.80
CA PHE A 133 10.61 -4.93 -11.59
C PHE A 133 10.38 -5.71 -12.91
N GLU A 134 10.78 -5.15 -14.05
CA GLU A 134 10.73 -5.79 -15.37
C GLU A 134 9.32 -6.22 -15.82
N GLY A 135 8.29 -5.47 -15.45
CA GLY A 135 6.89 -5.76 -15.80
C GLY A 135 6.25 -6.90 -15.02
N LYS A 136 6.87 -7.35 -13.92
CA LYS A 136 6.32 -8.36 -13.00
C LYS A 136 5.25 -7.80 -12.08
#